data_AF-A0A8D1W2X8-F1
#
_entry.id   AF-A0A8D1W2X8-F1
#
_cell.length_a   1.000
_cell.length_b   1.000
_cell.length_c   1.000
_cell.angle_alpha   90.00
_cell.angle_beta   90.00
_cell.angle_gamma   90.00
#
_symmetry.space_group_name_H-M   'P 1'
#
loop_
_entity.id
_entity.type
_entity.pdbx_description
1 polymer ?
#
loop_
_entity_poly.entity_id
_entity_poly.type
_entity_poly.pdbx_seq_one_letter_code
_entity_poly.pdbx_strand_id
1 'polypeptide(L)'
;MFAKAFRVKSNTAIKGSDRRKLRADVTAVFPTLGTDQVSELIPGKEELNIVRLYAHRGDAVTVYVSGGNPILFELEKNLYPTVYTLWSYPDLLPTFTTWPLVLEKLVGGADLMLPGLVVPPAGLPQVQKGDLCAIALVGNRAPVAIGVAAMSTAEMLTSGLKGRGFSVLHTYQDHLWRSGEKSSPPSIAPLALDPPDPCEEKGSVQANAALQGDMRHLTLEGEEEEFGEVQQRCAEKSLSEAAEDPSVGGLNPDPTDGKTLQDQMDELLERCFLHALKCRLKKADLPLLTSTLLGSHMFSCWYGRRGVGGARGLGLSFALLVETDGGGSILEGGEVRTIVISYAKKHDLVDADNKNLVKLDPILCDCILEKNEQHTVMKLPWDSLLSRCLEKLQPAYQVTFPGQEPIVKKGKICPIDITLAQRASNKKVTMVRNLEAYGLDPYSVAAILQQRCQASTTVTPAPGAKDSLQVQIQGNQVHHLGRLLLGEHPP
;
A
#
# COMPACT_ATOMS: atom_id res chain seq x y z
N MET A 1 8.81 19.03 10.69
CA MET A 1 9.56 19.76 9.64
C MET A 1 9.15 19.35 8.21
N PHE A 2 9.18 18.06 7.87
CA PHE A 2 8.92 17.57 6.49
C PHE A 2 7.44 17.25 6.20
N ALA A 3 6.52 17.90 6.90
CA ALA A 3 5.08 17.68 6.73
C ALA A 3 4.54 18.18 5.37
N LYS A 4 5.28 19.07 4.70
CA LYS A 4 4.97 19.56 3.34
C LYS A 4 6.05 19.11 2.36
N ALA A 5 5.68 19.02 1.09
CA ALA A 5 6.60 18.73 0.01
C ALA A 5 7.76 19.73 0.00
N PHE A 6 8.98 19.21 -0.03
CA PHE A 6 10.22 20.01 -0.10
C PHE A 6 10.82 19.92 -1.51
N ARG A 7 11.63 20.91 -1.86
CA ARG A 7 12.31 20.95 -3.16
C ARG A 7 13.76 20.51 -3.01
N VAL A 8 14.18 19.57 -3.84
CA VAL A 8 15.58 19.15 -3.95
C VAL A 8 16.37 20.20 -4.73
N LYS A 9 17.41 20.77 -4.12
CA LYS A 9 18.32 21.75 -4.76
C LYS A 9 19.41 21.05 -5.56
N SER A 10 20.06 20.06 -4.94
CA SER A 10 21.18 19.34 -5.53
C SER A 10 21.33 17.98 -4.87
N ASN A 11 21.75 16.98 -5.64
CA ASN A 11 22.20 15.69 -5.16
C ASN A 11 23.67 15.52 -5.57
N THR A 12 24.56 15.30 -4.60
CA THR A 12 26.01 15.19 -4.83
C THR A 12 26.58 14.01 -4.06
N ALA A 13 27.32 13.14 -4.74
CA ALA A 13 28.05 12.06 -4.09
C ALA A 13 29.09 12.60 -3.09
N ILE A 14 29.16 12.00 -1.91
CA ILE A 14 30.08 12.43 -0.85
C ILE A 14 31.54 12.09 -1.23
N LYS A 15 32.46 13.02 -0.96
CA LYS A 15 33.90 12.75 -1.09
C LYS A 15 34.41 11.98 0.11
N GLY A 16 35.47 11.18 -0.08
CA GLY A 16 36.07 10.37 0.99
C GLY A 16 36.52 11.18 2.22
N SER A 17 36.93 12.45 2.05
CA SER A 17 37.26 13.35 3.15
C SER A 17 36.03 13.72 4.00
N ASP A 18 34.92 14.05 3.35
CA ASP A 18 33.69 14.49 4.01
C ASP A 18 32.98 13.31 4.68
N ARG A 19 33.11 12.12 4.10
CA ARG A 19 32.69 10.86 4.71
C ARG A 19 33.40 10.59 6.03
N ARG A 20 34.71 10.83 6.10
CA ARG A 20 35.49 10.65 7.35
C ARG A 20 35.06 11.67 8.41
N LYS A 21 34.79 12.91 8.01
CA LYS A 21 34.25 13.95 8.90
C LYS A 21 32.87 13.55 9.43
N LEU A 22 31.95 13.14 8.56
CA LEU A 22 30.63 12.70 8.95
C LEU A 22 30.67 11.56 9.98
N ARG A 23 31.55 10.56 9.78
CA ARG A 23 31.73 9.48 10.77
C ARG A 23 32.23 10.01 12.12
N ALA A 24 33.17 10.96 12.11
CA ALA A 24 33.66 11.59 13.34
C ALA A 24 32.55 12.38 14.03
N ASP A 25 31.75 13.13 13.28
CA ASP A 25 30.63 13.94 13.80
C ASP A 25 29.53 13.03 14.39
N VAL A 26 29.19 11.92 13.72
CA VAL A 26 28.23 10.93 14.22
C VAL A 26 28.74 10.28 15.50
N THR A 27 30.01 9.93 15.57
CA THR A 27 30.61 9.33 16.79
C THR A 27 30.62 10.34 17.94
N ALA A 28 30.80 11.64 17.64
CA ALA A 28 30.78 12.70 18.64
C ALA A 28 29.37 12.99 19.16
N VAL A 29 28.35 12.98 18.29
CA VAL A 29 26.95 13.27 18.65
C VAL A 29 26.29 12.05 19.30
N PHE A 30 26.64 10.84 18.88
CA PHE A 30 26.04 9.59 19.33
C PHE A 30 27.11 8.63 19.89
N PRO A 31 27.55 8.82 21.14
CA PRO A 31 28.59 7.97 21.75
C PRO A 31 28.13 6.53 21.98
N THR A 32 26.81 6.28 21.95
CA THR A 32 26.21 4.95 22.08
C THR A 32 26.38 4.08 20.81
N LEU A 33 26.72 4.68 19.67
CA LEU A 33 27.02 3.95 18.44
C LEU A 33 28.45 3.42 18.47
N GLY A 34 28.60 2.10 18.49
CA GLY A 34 29.89 1.45 18.29
C GLY A 34 30.46 1.73 16.90
N THR A 35 31.80 1.71 16.77
CA THR A 35 32.50 1.91 15.48
C THR A 35 32.06 0.94 14.39
N ASP A 36 31.60 -0.25 14.78
CA ASP A 36 31.12 -1.30 13.89
C ASP A 36 29.76 -0.93 13.30
N GLN A 37 28.84 -0.39 14.11
CA GLN A 37 27.54 0.08 13.65
C GLN A 37 27.64 1.33 12.76
N VAL A 38 28.60 2.23 13.03
CA VAL A 38 28.89 3.37 12.14
C VAL A 38 29.45 2.88 10.79
N SER A 39 30.19 1.78 10.81
CA SER A 39 30.72 1.16 9.59
C SER A 39 29.65 0.43 8.79
N GLU A 40 28.64 -0.12 9.45
CA GLU A 40 27.43 -0.69 8.83
C GLU A 40 26.52 0.40 8.25
N LEU A 41 26.27 1.47 9.01
CA LEU A 41 25.41 2.58 8.60
C LEU A 41 26.03 3.43 7.48
N ILE A 42 27.36 3.60 7.50
CA ILE A 42 28.11 4.36 6.51
C ILE A 42 29.17 3.42 5.89
N PRO A 43 28.81 2.47 5.01
CA PRO A 43 29.68 1.39 4.55
C PRO A 43 30.69 1.83 3.49
N GLY A 44 31.99 1.62 3.76
CA GLY A 44 33.12 2.18 3.01
C GLY A 44 33.08 2.02 1.48
N LYS A 45 32.36 1.01 0.99
CA LYS A 45 32.24 0.64 -0.42
C LYS A 45 30.97 1.19 -1.11
N GLU A 46 29.93 1.58 -0.37
CA GLU A 46 28.69 2.06 -0.98
C GLU A 46 28.74 3.57 -1.27
N GLU A 47 27.95 3.97 -2.27
CA GLU A 47 27.74 5.35 -2.66
C GLU A 47 26.87 6.07 -1.63
N LEU A 48 27.47 7.00 -0.89
CA LEU A 48 26.73 7.96 -0.07
C LEU A 48 26.46 9.24 -0.86
N ASN A 49 25.22 9.70 -0.81
CA ASN A 49 24.76 10.90 -1.48
C ASN A 49 24.36 11.96 -0.46
N ILE A 50 24.78 13.19 -0.71
CA ILE A 50 24.37 14.38 0.03
C ILE A 50 23.30 15.08 -0.80
N VAL A 51 22.08 15.09 -0.28
CA VAL A 51 20.93 15.74 -0.89
C VAL A 51 20.64 17.04 -0.15
N ARG A 52 20.84 18.18 -0.81
CA ARG A 52 20.49 19.49 -0.24
C ARG A 52 19.05 19.83 -0.60
N LEU A 53 18.25 20.07 0.42
CA LEU A 53 16.83 20.37 0.33
C LEU A 53 16.57 21.80 0.79
N TYR A 54 15.54 22.40 0.20
CA TYR A 54 14.89 23.58 0.77
C TYR A 54 13.53 23.15 1.29
N ALA A 55 13.34 23.30 2.60
CA ALA A 55 12.04 23.16 3.21
C ALA A 55 11.10 24.27 2.70
N HIS A 56 9.79 24.06 2.84
CA HIS A 56 8.78 25.08 2.46
C HIS A 56 8.99 26.42 3.18
N ARG A 57 9.63 26.43 4.35
CA ARG A 57 9.93 27.65 5.11
C ARG A 57 11.20 28.38 4.63
N GLY A 58 11.91 27.83 3.64
CA GLY A 58 13.17 28.37 3.13
C GLY A 58 14.41 27.79 3.81
N ASP A 59 14.23 26.93 4.82
CA ASP A 59 15.32 26.33 5.58
C ASP A 59 16.13 25.38 4.69
N ALA A 60 17.45 25.55 4.69
CA ALA A 60 18.37 24.67 3.99
C ALA A 60 18.67 23.45 4.86
N VAL A 61 18.31 22.27 4.36
CA VAL A 61 18.52 20.99 5.05
C VAL A 61 19.44 20.13 4.21
N THR A 62 20.39 19.46 4.84
CA THR A 62 21.27 18.50 4.17
C THR A 62 20.88 17.10 4.61
N VAL A 63 20.49 16.23 3.68
CA VAL A 63 20.13 14.83 3.97
C VAL A 63 21.21 13.93 3.42
N TYR A 64 21.68 12.99 4.24
CA TYR A 64 22.62 11.94 3.87
C TYR A 64 21.85 10.68 3.51
N VAL A 65 22.06 10.18 2.29
CA VAL A 65 21.35 9.03 1.72
C VAL A 65 22.37 7.95 1.38
N SER A 66 22.16 6.71 1.83
CA SER A 66 22.94 5.54 1.40
C SER A 66 22.02 4.51 0.80
N GLY A 67 22.39 3.95 -0.36
CA GLY A 67 21.59 2.90 -1.01
C GLY A 67 20.15 3.31 -1.39
N GLY A 68 19.84 4.61 -1.41
CA GLY A 68 18.48 5.13 -1.62
C GLY A 68 17.71 5.45 -0.35
N ASN A 69 18.19 5.04 0.83
CA ASN A 69 17.56 5.33 2.12
C ASN A 69 18.19 6.55 2.80
N PRO A 70 17.38 7.52 3.25
CA PRO A 70 17.89 8.63 4.04
C PRO A 70 18.28 8.12 5.43
N ILE A 71 19.50 8.43 5.85
CA ILE A 71 20.08 7.97 7.12
C ILE A 71 19.99 9.09 8.16
N LEU A 72 20.62 10.22 7.85
CA LEU A 72 20.75 11.37 8.74
C LEU A 72 20.33 12.62 7.99
N PHE A 73 19.85 13.62 8.71
CA PHE A 73 19.68 14.96 8.18
C PHE A 73 20.33 15.99 9.10
N GLU A 74 20.94 17.00 8.50
CA GLU A 74 21.59 18.11 9.17
C GLU A 74 20.73 19.36 9.04
N LEU A 75 20.45 19.99 10.18
CA LEU A 75 19.77 21.28 10.27
C LEU A 75 20.59 22.19 11.18
N GLU A 76 20.97 23.37 10.68
CA GLU A 76 21.74 24.37 11.44
C GLU A 76 23.03 23.82 12.09
N LYS A 77 23.70 22.86 11.42
CA LYS A 77 24.91 22.13 11.88
C LYS A 77 24.69 21.05 12.93
N ASN A 78 23.44 20.76 13.30
CA ASN A 78 23.11 19.65 14.17
C ASN A 78 22.66 18.45 13.35
N LEU A 79 23.18 17.27 13.67
CA LEU A 79 22.84 16.01 13.01
C LEU A 79 21.66 15.32 13.72
N TYR A 80 20.68 14.90 12.93
CA TYR A 80 19.49 14.22 13.38
C TYR A 80 19.34 12.89 12.66
N PRO A 81 19.06 11.77 13.35
CA PRO A 81 18.78 10.52 12.68
C PRO A 81 17.44 10.59 11.97
N THR A 82 17.23 9.73 10.99
CA THR A 82 15.91 9.49 10.39
C THR A 82 15.18 8.39 11.12
N VAL A 83 13.87 8.29 10.86
CA VAL A 83 13.04 7.22 11.42
C VAL A 83 13.54 5.85 10.97
N TYR A 84 14.06 5.71 9.74
CA TYR A 84 14.66 4.47 9.25
C TYR A 84 15.89 4.05 10.06
N THR A 85 16.80 4.98 10.36
CA THR A 85 17.98 4.69 11.18
C THR A 85 17.62 4.29 12.60
N LEU A 86 16.59 4.92 13.17
CA LEU A 86 16.09 4.56 14.50
C LEU A 86 15.37 3.21 14.53
N TRP A 87 14.86 2.70 13.40
CA TRP A 87 14.29 1.36 13.33
C TRP A 87 15.35 0.28 13.38
N SER A 88 16.51 0.52 12.76
CA SER A 88 17.68 -0.35 12.90
C SER A 88 18.30 -0.26 14.29
N TYR A 89 18.38 0.95 14.85
CA TYR A 89 19.03 1.22 16.13
C TYR A 89 18.14 2.03 17.07
N PRO A 90 17.16 1.39 17.74
CA PRO A 90 16.20 2.09 18.61
C PRO A 90 16.83 2.60 19.91
N ASP A 91 17.96 2.04 20.33
CA ASP A 91 18.67 2.40 21.57
C ASP A 91 19.53 3.68 21.42
N LEU A 92 19.50 4.31 20.23
CA LEU A 92 20.26 5.52 19.93
C LEU A 92 19.78 6.74 20.74
N LEU A 93 18.46 6.84 20.95
CA LEU A 93 17.82 8.00 21.56
C LEU A 93 16.88 7.59 22.70
N PRO A 94 16.72 8.44 23.73
CA PRO A 94 15.66 8.27 24.72
C PRO A 94 14.29 8.17 24.05
N THR A 95 13.56 7.10 24.35
CA THR A 95 12.27 6.81 23.73
C THR A 95 11.12 7.22 24.65
N PHE A 96 10.14 7.95 24.11
CA PHE A 96 8.91 8.35 24.78
C PHE A 96 7.69 7.70 24.13
N THR A 97 6.76 7.22 24.94
CA THR A 97 5.56 6.53 24.45
C THR A 97 4.37 7.49 24.32
N THR A 98 3.60 7.37 23.24
CA THR A 98 2.40 8.18 22.97
C THR A 98 1.23 7.33 22.50
N TRP A 99 0.02 7.88 22.61
CA TRP A 99 -1.19 7.21 22.11
C TRP A 99 -1.29 7.23 20.58
N PRO A 100 -1.86 6.19 19.94
CA PRO A 100 -2.10 6.16 18.49
C PRO A 100 -2.91 7.33 17.95
N LEU A 101 -3.86 7.87 18.72
CA LEU A 101 -4.67 9.03 18.31
C LEU A 101 -3.81 10.29 18.07
N VAL A 102 -2.67 10.39 18.75
CA VAL A 102 -1.75 11.51 18.60
C VAL A 102 -0.95 11.38 17.31
N LEU A 103 -0.71 10.16 16.81
CA LEU A 103 0.03 9.90 15.56
C LEU A 103 -0.55 10.68 14.38
N GLU A 104 -1.87 10.65 14.19
CA GLU A 104 -2.53 11.37 13.10
C GLU A 104 -2.22 12.88 13.13
N LYS A 105 -2.09 13.44 14.35
CA LYS A 105 -1.74 14.85 14.54
C LYS A 105 -0.25 15.10 14.31
N LEU A 106 0.61 14.17 14.72
CA LEU A 106 2.06 14.25 14.49
C LEU A 106 2.41 14.16 13.00
N VAL A 107 1.77 13.26 12.25
CA VAL A 107 1.90 13.14 10.78
C VAL A 107 1.50 14.45 10.09
N GLY A 108 0.51 15.16 10.64
CA GLY A 108 0.14 16.50 10.21
C GLY A 108 1.17 17.61 10.51
N GLY A 109 2.27 17.28 11.18
CA GLY A 109 3.34 18.21 11.56
C GLY A 109 3.06 19.00 12.85
N ALA A 110 2.17 18.51 13.71
CA ALA A 110 1.95 19.09 15.03
C ALA A 110 3.06 18.70 16.02
N ASP A 111 3.29 19.57 17.00
CA ASP A 111 4.17 19.28 18.14
C ASP A 111 3.49 18.30 19.11
N LEU A 112 4.30 17.54 19.85
CA LEU A 112 3.78 16.63 20.86
C LEU A 112 3.48 17.40 22.15
N MET A 113 2.19 17.46 22.48
CA MET A 113 1.70 18.02 23.73
C MET A 113 1.88 17.00 24.87
N LEU A 114 2.26 17.49 26.05
CA LEU A 114 2.48 16.65 27.23
C LEU A 114 1.30 15.74 27.64
N PRO A 115 0.02 16.14 27.49
CA PRO A 115 -1.10 15.24 27.77
C PRO A 115 -1.18 14.02 26.84
N GLY A 116 -0.52 14.06 25.69
CA GLY A 116 -0.47 12.94 24.74
C GLY A 116 0.55 11.86 25.09
N LEU A 117 1.37 12.10 26.12
CA LEU A 117 2.40 11.19 26.59
C LEU A 117 1.80 10.11 27.48
N VAL A 118 2.22 8.87 27.28
CA VAL A 118 1.96 7.77 28.20
C VAL A 118 3.17 7.65 29.10
N VAL A 119 2.96 7.75 30.41
CA VAL A 119 4.00 7.54 31.41
C VAL A 119 4.04 6.03 31.72
N PRO A 120 5.12 5.31 31.36
CA PRO A 120 5.28 3.91 31.75
C PRO A 120 5.39 3.79 33.27
N PRO A 121 5.07 2.62 33.86
CA PRO A 121 5.26 2.40 35.29
C PRO A 121 6.72 2.53 35.74
N ALA A 122 7.69 2.35 34.83
CA ALA A 122 9.12 2.59 35.05
C ALA A 122 9.53 4.08 35.11
N GLY A 123 8.60 5.00 34.79
CA GLY A 123 8.88 6.43 34.71
C GLY A 123 9.31 6.90 33.32
N LEU A 124 9.44 8.21 33.17
CA LEU A 124 9.91 8.84 31.93
C LEU A 124 11.45 8.88 31.91
N PRO A 125 12.10 8.70 30.75
CA PRO A 125 13.54 8.84 30.67
C PRO A 125 13.95 10.28 31.02
N GLN A 126 15.09 10.41 31.69
CA GLN A 126 15.61 11.71 32.12
C GLN A 126 16.30 12.42 30.95
N VAL A 127 15.74 13.56 30.55
CA VAL A 127 16.15 14.31 29.35
C VAL A 127 16.15 15.81 29.66
N GLN A 128 17.13 16.53 29.12
CA GLN A 128 17.24 17.98 29.24
C GLN A 128 16.52 18.69 28.11
N LYS A 129 16.20 19.98 28.33
CA LYS A 129 15.65 20.82 27.28
C LYS A 129 16.69 20.99 26.14
N GLY A 130 16.28 20.67 24.93
CA GLY A 130 17.13 20.70 23.73
C GLY A 130 17.67 19.34 23.31
N ASP A 131 17.51 18.30 24.13
CA ASP A 131 17.99 16.96 23.80
C ASP A 131 17.09 16.29 22.75
N LEU A 132 17.71 15.38 22.00
CA LEU A 132 17.04 14.58 20.99
C LEU A 132 16.30 13.39 21.61
N CYS A 133 15.10 13.14 21.10
CA CYS A 133 14.26 12.05 21.58
C CYS A 133 13.53 11.35 20.45
N ALA A 134 13.33 10.05 20.65
CA ALA A 134 12.49 9.21 19.82
C ALA A 134 11.08 9.14 20.42
N ILE A 135 10.05 9.20 19.59
CA ILE A 135 8.65 9.07 19.99
C ILE A 135 8.14 7.76 19.41
N ALA A 136 7.69 6.85 20.27
CA ALA A 136 7.11 5.56 19.92
C ALA A 136 5.63 5.50 20.32
N LEU A 137 4.94 4.45 19.85
CA LEU A 137 3.52 4.22 20.14
C LEU A 137 3.34 3.20 21.26
N VAL A 138 2.21 3.29 21.96
CA VAL A 138 1.77 2.18 22.83
C VAL A 138 1.63 0.92 21.99
N GLY A 139 2.35 -0.15 22.35
CA GLY A 139 2.30 -1.44 21.67
C GLY A 139 3.32 -1.67 20.57
N ASN A 140 4.12 -0.67 20.17
CA ASN A 140 5.26 -0.87 19.26
C ASN A 140 6.46 -0.03 19.69
N ARG A 141 7.63 -0.67 19.86
CA ARG A 141 8.87 0.04 20.23
C ARG A 141 9.45 0.86 19.06
N ALA A 142 9.05 0.58 17.81
CA ALA A 142 9.56 1.30 16.65
C ALA A 142 9.22 2.80 16.76
N PRO A 143 10.23 3.69 16.73
CA PRO A 143 9.99 5.13 16.74
C PRO A 143 9.17 5.57 15.54
N VAL A 144 8.08 6.30 15.79
CA VAL A 144 7.23 6.88 14.76
C VAL A 144 7.60 8.33 14.47
N ALA A 145 8.25 9.02 15.40
CA ALA A 145 8.70 10.39 15.19
C ALA A 145 9.97 10.70 15.97
N ILE A 146 10.63 11.77 15.54
CA ILE A 146 11.87 12.30 16.12
C ILE A 146 11.60 13.75 16.49
N GLY A 147 11.91 14.09 17.72
CA GLY A 147 11.69 15.42 18.25
C GLY A 147 12.82 15.91 19.13
N VAL A 148 12.75 17.19 19.44
CA VAL A 148 13.61 17.85 20.42
C VAL A 148 12.77 18.21 21.64
N ALA A 149 13.28 17.88 22.83
CA ALA A 149 12.62 18.20 24.10
C ALA A 149 12.54 19.72 24.30
N ALA A 150 11.33 20.27 24.41
CA ALA A 150 11.10 21.68 24.68
C ALA A 150 11.15 22.02 26.18
N MET A 151 10.95 21.01 27.04
CA MET A 151 10.99 21.07 28.51
C MET A 151 11.80 19.89 29.03
N SER A 152 12.42 20.03 30.21
CA SER A 152 13.12 18.90 30.85
C SER A 152 12.12 17.91 31.46
N THR A 153 12.52 16.65 31.65
CA THR A 153 11.63 15.63 32.26
C THR A 153 11.11 16.07 33.64
N ALA A 154 11.93 16.76 34.42
CA ALA A 154 11.52 17.30 35.73
C ALA A 154 10.44 18.39 35.61
N GLU A 155 10.58 19.30 34.63
CA GLU A 155 9.59 20.33 34.36
C GLU A 155 8.27 19.73 33.81
N MET A 156 8.36 18.69 32.99
CA MET A 156 7.19 17.99 32.45
C MET A 156 6.34 17.37 33.56
N LEU A 157 6.98 16.73 34.55
CA LEU A 157 6.31 16.15 35.70
C LEU A 157 5.76 17.23 36.63
N THR A 158 6.55 18.27 36.92
CA THR A 158 6.16 19.37 37.82
C THR A 158 5.00 20.19 37.27
N SER A 159 4.92 20.36 35.94
CA SER A 159 3.82 21.06 35.27
C SER A 159 2.52 20.24 35.17
N GLY A 160 2.50 19.01 35.70
CA GLY A 160 1.35 18.12 35.60
C GLY A 160 1.01 17.75 34.15
N LEU A 161 2.04 17.57 33.31
CA LEU A 161 1.90 17.22 31.89
C LEU A 161 1.07 18.21 31.09
N LYS A 162 1.22 19.52 31.32
CA LYS A 162 0.54 20.57 30.55
C LYS A 162 1.49 21.39 29.70
N GLY A 163 1.19 21.53 28.42
CA GLY A 163 1.94 22.35 27.47
C GLY A 163 2.60 21.56 26.35
N ARG A 164 3.49 22.22 25.61
CA ARG A 164 4.29 21.61 24.52
C ARG A 164 5.48 20.89 25.14
N GLY A 165 5.53 19.58 24.97
CA GLY A 165 6.63 18.75 25.49
C GLY A 165 7.76 18.64 24.50
N PHE A 166 7.45 18.31 23.24
CA PHE A 166 8.45 18.02 22.22
C PHE A 166 8.12 18.69 20.90
N SER A 167 9.13 19.31 20.30
CA SER A 167 9.07 19.86 18.95
C SER A 167 9.36 18.77 17.94
N VAL A 168 8.39 18.41 17.09
CA VAL A 168 8.55 17.28 16.16
C VAL A 168 9.26 17.71 14.87
N LEU A 169 10.42 17.10 14.62
CA LEU A 169 11.24 17.38 13.45
C LEU A 169 10.85 16.46 12.29
N HIS A 170 10.83 15.16 12.51
CA HIS A 170 10.62 14.15 11.48
C HIS A 170 9.62 13.09 11.97
N THR A 171 8.75 12.61 11.08
CA THR A 171 7.70 11.63 11.43
C THR A 171 7.54 10.58 10.33
N TYR A 172 7.08 9.40 10.73
CA TYR A 172 6.59 8.37 9.82
C TYR A 172 5.52 8.96 8.89
N GLN A 173 5.53 8.55 7.62
CA GLN A 173 4.67 9.06 6.54
C GLN A 173 4.91 10.50 6.08
N ASP A 174 5.92 11.20 6.59
CA ASP A 174 6.27 12.52 6.07
C ASP A 174 6.99 12.46 4.72
N HIS A 175 7.24 13.63 4.12
CA HIS A 175 7.86 13.70 2.80
C HIS A 175 9.30 13.17 2.78
N LEU A 176 10.00 13.18 3.92
CA LEU A 176 11.36 12.64 4.00
C LEU A 176 11.31 11.11 4.03
N TRP A 177 10.41 10.54 4.82
CA TRP A 177 10.16 9.09 4.82
C TRP A 177 9.70 8.59 3.44
N ARG A 178 8.80 9.33 2.77
CA ARG A 178 8.30 9.02 1.41
C ARG A 178 9.38 9.05 0.34
N SER A 179 10.51 9.72 0.60
CA SER A 179 11.64 9.79 -0.34
C SER A 179 12.55 8.55 -0.30
N GLY A 180 12.46 7.73 0.74
CA GLY A 180 13.14 6.43 0.85
C GLY A 180 12.29 5.27 0.31
N GLU A 181 12.56 4.05 0.78
CA GLU A 181 11.90 2.80 0.35
C GLU A 181 10.41 2.66 0.71
N LYS A 182 9.87 3.55 1.55
CA LYS A 182 8.47 3.54 2.04
C LYS A 182 8.11 2.31 2.88
N SER A 183 9.09 1.74 3.58
CA SER A 183 8.91 0.59 4.46
C SER A 183 8.02 0.95 5.67
N SER A 184 7.09 0.06 6.04
CA SER A 184 6.28 0.19 7.26
C SER A 184 7.15 0.04 8.51
N PRO A 185 6.77 0.65 9.65
CA PRO A 185 7.52 0.49 10.89
C PRO A 185 7.59 -1.00 11.27
N PRO A 186 8.78 -1.54 11.57
CA PRO A 186 8.90 -2.91 12.04
C PRO A 186 8.15 -3.07 13.37
N SER A 187 7.60 -4.26 13.61
CA SER A 187 7.03 -4.60 14.93
C SER A 187 8.18 -5.03 15.83
N ILE A 188 8.65 -4.11 16.67
CA ILE A 188 9.69 -4.42 17.66
C ILE A 188 8.96 -4.67 18.98
N ALA A 189 9.05 -5.90 19.48
CA ALA A 189 8.46 -6.29 20.75
C ALA A 189 9.07 -5.47 21.91
N PRO A 190 8.26 -5.00 22.88
CA PRO A 190 8.79 -4.33 24.06
C PRO A 190 9.63 -5.31 24.88
N LEU A 191 10.85 -4.90 25.28
CA LEU A 191 11.71 -5.68 26.18
C LEU A 191 10.95 -5.96 27.48
N ALA A 192 10.73 -7.24 27.78
CA ALA A 192 10.26 -7.68 29.08
C ALA A 192 11.34 -7.31 30.11
N LEU A 193 10.98 -6.48 31.09
CA LEU A 193 11.75 -6.38 32.33
C LEU A 193 11.37 -7.57 33.19
N ASP A 194 12.36 -8.36 33.57
CA ASP A 194 12.21 -9.47 34.50
C ASP A 194 11.48 -9.04 35.78
N PRO A 195 10.55 -9.85 36.32
CA PRO A 195 9.88 -9.53 37.57
C PRO A 195 10.89 -9.53 38.73
N PRO A 196 10.85 -8.55 39.65
CA PRO A 196 11.74 -8.53 40.81
C PRO A 196 11.36 -9.66 41.79
N ASP A 197 12.40 -10.38 42.24
CA ASP A 197 12.36 -11.37 43.31
C ASP A 197 11.66 -10.82 44.59
N PRO A 198 10.67 -11.54 45.16
CA PRO A 198 10.14 -11.20 46.47
C PRO A 198 10.77 -12.10 47.55
N CYS A 199 11.74 -11.57 48.30
CA CYS A 199 12.15 -12.15 49.58
C CYS A 199 11.51 -11.42 50.77
N GLU A 200 10.58 -12.13 51.39
CA GLU A 200 10.13 -12.15 52.78
C GLU A 200 9.65 -10.87 53.50
N GLU A 201 8.35 -10.83 53.80
CA GLU A 201 7.91 -10.63 55.19
C GLU A 201 6.75 -11.58 55.55
N LYS A 202 6.91 -12.30 56.66
CA LYS A 202 6.00 -13.35 57.15
C LYS A 202 4.82 -12.75 57.92
N GLY A 203 3.63 -13.29 57.69
CA GLY A 203 2.45 -13.04 58.53
C GLY A 203 1.27 -13.93 58.13
N SER A 204 1.21 -15.13 58.70
CA SER A 204 0.18 -16.16 58.50
C SER A 204 -1.16 -15.84 59.17
N VAL A 205 -2.31 -16.07 58.49
CA VAL A 205 -3.50 -16.83 58.98
C VAL A 205 -4.32 -17.33 57.77
N GLN A 206 -4.86 -18.55 57.89
CA GLN A 206 -5.50 -19.43 56.90
C GLN A 206 -6.99 -19.14 56.55
N ALA A 207 -7.33 -19.50 55.30
CA ALA A 207 -8.48 -20.29 54.80
C ALA A 207 -9.90 -19.67 54.61
N ASN A 208 -10.34 -19.60 53.34
CA ASN A 208 -11.38 -20.45 52.69
C ASN A 208 -11.56 -20.01 51.22
N ALA A 209 -11.14 -20.77 50.20
CA ALA A 209 -11.77 -21.94 49.57
C ALA A 209 -12.82 -21.61 48.48
N ALA A 210 -12.44 -21.79 47.20
CA ALA A 210 -13.17 -22.58 46.18
C ALA A 210 -12.48 -22.46 44.80
N LEU A 211 -11.61 -23.42 44.48
CA LEU A 211 -11.08 -23.68 43.13
C LEU A 211 -11.81 -24.90 42.54
N GLN A 212 -12.21 -24.79 41.28
CA GLN A 212 -12.70 -25.88 40.44
C GLN A 212 -11.48 -26.49 39.71
N GLY A 213 -11.41 -27.81 39.71
CA GLY A 213 -10.24 -28.61 39.31
C GLY A 213 -9.93 -28.61 37.80
N ASP A 214 -8.69 -28.23 37.52
CA ASP A 214 -7.58 -28.88 36.81
C ASP A 214 -7.74 -30.12 35.88
N MET A 215 -6.67 -30.31 35.09
CA MET A 215 -6.11 -31.48 34.38
C MET A 215 -6.46 -31.64 32.86
N ARG A 216 -5.54 -31.72 31.86
CA ARG A 216 -4.12 -32.22 31.76
C ARG A 216 -3.43 -31.70 30.46
N HIS A 217 -2.22 -31.11 30.53
CA HIS A 217 -0.87 -31.62 30.10
C HIS A 217 -0.52 -31.49 28.57
N LEU A 218 0.36 -30.58 28.08
CA LEU A 218 1.87 -30.48 28.11
C LEU A 218 2.56 -31.66 27.34
N THR A 219 3.58 -31.58 26.46
CA THR A 219 4.53 -30.54 25.95
C THR A 219 5.45 -31.15 24.85
N LEU A 220 6.06 -30.29 23.99
CA LEU A 220 7.44 -30.30 23.39
C LEU A 220 7.86 -31.50 22.48
N GLU A 221 8.75 -31.44 21.47
CA GLU A 221 9.84 -30.59 20.90
C GLU A 221 9.86 -30.91 19.37
N GLY A 222 10.35 -30.15 18.37
CA GLY A 222 11.61 -29.40 18.21
C GLY A 222 12.55 -30.15 17.25
N GLU A 223 12.84 -29.63 16.05
CA GLU A 223 14.17 -29.58 15.37
C GLU A 223 14.10 -29.23 13.85
N GLU A 224 15.06 -28.40 13.43
CA GLU A 224 15.36 -27.90 12.07
C GLU A 224 16.51 -28.72 11.44
N GLU A 225 16.66 -28.75 10.10
CA GLU A 225 17.96 -28.89 9.43
C GLU A 225 17.92 -28.49 7.93
N GLU A 226 19.04 -27.97 7.42
CA GLU A 226 19.27 -27.41 6.07
C GLU A 226 20.39 -28.18 5.31
N PHE A 227 20.43 -28.01 3.97
CA PHE A 227 21.52 -28.24 2.98
C PHE A 227 21.69 -29.58 2.21
N GLY A 228 21.81 -29.46 0.86
CA GLY A 228 22.85 -30.15 0.07
C GLY A 228 22.45 -31.20 -0.99
N GLU A 229 22.96 -31.06 -2.22
CA GLU A 229 22.74 -31.87 -3.44
C GLU A 229 23.30 -33.32 -3.41
N VAL A 230 22.82 -34.19 -4.33
CA VAL A 230 23.58 -35.09 -5.28
C VAL A 230 22.77 -36.35 -5.71
N GLN A 231 22.42 -36.38 -7.00
CA GLN A 231 22.58 -37.44 -8.03
C GLN A 231 22.09 -38.91 -7.88
N GLN A 232 21.40 -39.35 -8.96
CA GLN A 232 21.37 -40.71 -9.57
C GLN A 232 20.67 -41.84 -8.77
N ARG A 233 19.76 -42.64 -9.34
CA ARG A 233 19.92 -43.51 -10.52
C ARG A 233 18.59 -44.22 -10.87
N CYS A 234 18.39 -44.53 -12.15
CA CYS A 234 17.34 -45.37 -12.73
C CYS A 234 17.19 -46.76 -12.09
N ALA A 235 15.97 -47.30 -12.09
CA ALA A 235 15.71 -48.68 -12.50
C ALA A 235 14.27 -48.85 -13.01
N GLU A 236 14.16 -49.25 -14.26
CA GLU A 236 12.97 -49.70 -14.99
C GLU A 236 12.40 -51.00 -14.39
N LYS A 237 11.08 -51.25 -14.48
CA LYS A 237 10.51 -52.19 -15.47
C LYS A 237 9.02 -52.52 -15.28
N SER A 238 8.42 -52.65 -16.47
CA SER A 238 7.36 -53.57 -16.93
C SER A 238 5.88 -53.27 -16.70
N LEU A 239 5.23 -53.17 -17.87
CA LEU A 239 3.82 -53.10 -18.24
C LEU A 239 3.07 -54.42 -18.07
N SER A 240 1.73 -54.38 -18.02
CA SER A 240 0.87 -55.23 -18.87
C SER A 240 -0.58 -54.69 -18.94
N GLU A 241 -1.21 -54.96 -20.08
CA GLU A 241 -2.40 -54.35 -20.69
C GLU A 241 -3.74 -55.03 -20.28
N ALA A 242 -4.88 -54.33 -20.46
CA ALA A 242 -5.95 -54.70 -21.43
C ALA A 242 -7.37 -54.13 -21.08
N ALA A 243 -7.84 -53.26 -21.99
CA ALA A 243 -9.11 -53.26 -22.75
C ALA A 243 -10.54 -53.32 -22.12
N GLU A 244 -11.29 -52.26 -22.44
CA GLU A 244 -12.68 -52.16 -22.98
C GLU A 244 -13.94 -51.90 -22.09
N ASP A 245 -14.67 -50.86 -22.53
CA ASP A 245 -15.96 -50.22 -22.16
C ASP A 245 -17.16 -50.95 -22.85
N PRO A 246 -18.49 -50.60 -22.82
CA PRO A 246 -19.17 -49.39 -22.31
C PRO A 246 -20.62 -49.52 -21.68
N SER A 247 -21.10 -48.40 -21.08
CA SER A 247 -22.46 -47.78 -21.19
C SER A 247 -23.69 -48.07 -20.27
N VAL A 248 -24.23 -46.94 -19.75
CA VAL A 248 -25.62 -46.52 -19.35
C VAL A 248 -26.17 -46.74 -17.91
N GLY A 249 -26.08 -45.68 -17.08
CA GLY A 249 -27.24 -44.83 -16.67
C GLY A 249 -28.00 -45.12 -15.36
N GLY A 250 -27.85 -44.22 -14.36
CA GLY A 250 -28.79 -44.08 -13.23
C GLY A 250 -28.30 -43.25 -12.02
N LEU A 251 -28.69 -41.96 -11.99
CA LEU A 251 -28.71 -40.94 -10.92
C LEU A 251 -28.40 -41.32 -9.43
N ASN A 252 -27.34 -40.67 -8.89
CA ASN A 252 -27.04 -40.11 -7.53
C ASN A 252 -27.50 -40.83 -6.23
N PRO A 253 -26.72 -40.85 -5.12
CA PRO A 253 -25.92 -39.73 -4.59
C PRO A 253 -24.50 -40.08 -4.07
N ASP A 254 -23.72 -39.03 -3.82
CA ASP A 254 -22.32 -38.92 -3.35
C ASP A 254 -21.81 -40.03 -2.37
N PRO A 255 -20.57 -40.53 -2.59
CA PRO A 255 -19.66 -40.68 -1.46
C PRO A 255 -18.18 -40.39 -1.80
N THR A 256 -17.53 -39.52 -1.00
CA THR A 256 -16.11 -39.60 -0.58
C THR A 256 -15.08 -40.05 -1.64
N ASP A 257 -14.51 -39.09 -2.38
CA ASP A 257 -13.40 -39.34 -3.30
C ASP A 257 -12.07 -39.52 -2.55
N GLY A 258 -11.69 -40.77 -2.31
CA GLY A 258 -10.32 -41.20 -2.05
C GLY A 258 -9.49 -41.25 -3.32
N LYS A 259 -9.36 -40.13 -4.03
CA LYS A 259 -8.55 -40.03 -5.26
C LYS A 259 -7.07 -39.88 -4.92
N THR A 260 -6.22 -40.68 -5.57
CA THR A 260 -4.78 -40.51 -5.44
C THR A 260 -4.36 -39.13 -5.92
N LEU A 261 -3.28 -38.55 -5.35
CA LEU A 261 -2.81 -37.22 -5.74
C LEU A 261 -2.53 -37.12 -7.25
N GLN A 262 -2.16 -38.23 -7.86
CA GLN A 262 -1.89 -38.32 -9.29
C GLN A 262 -3.16 -38.17 -10.13
N ASP A 263 -4.25 -38.85 -9.75
CA ASP A 263 -5.55 -38.70 -10.43
C ASP A 263 -6.10 -37.27 -10.33
N GLN A 264 -5.89 -36.60 -9.19
CA GLN A 264 -6.30 -35.21 -9.01
C GLN A 264 -5.49 -34.25 -9.90
N MET A 265 -4.20 -34.51 -10.08
CA MET A 265 -3.34 -33.72 -10.96
C MET A 265 -3.66 -33.96 -12.44
N ASP A 266 -3.96 -35.19 -12.82
CA ASP A 266 -4.31 -35.55 -14.20
C ASP A 266 -5.69 -35.01 -14.59
N GLU A 267 -6.68 -35.05 -13.68
CA GLU A 267 -8.01 -34.45 -13.89
C GLU A 267 -7.93 -32.92 -14.07
N LEU A 268 -7.02 -32.25 -13.35
CA LEU A 268 -6.74 -30.82 -13.51
C LEU A 268 -6.02 -30.53 -14.83
N LEU A 269 -5.06 -31.37 -15.21
CA LEU A 269 -4.30 -31.24 -16.44
C LEU A 269 -5.22 -31.40 -17.66
N GLU A 270 -6.09 -32.39 -17.65
CA GLU A 270 -7.05 -32.68 -18.72
C GLU A 270 -8.07 -31.55 -18.88
N ARG A 271 -8.59 -31.00 -17.77
CA ARG A 271 -9.47 -29.82 -17.80
C ARG A 271 -8.78 -28.60 -18.38
N CYS A 272 -7.52 -28.36 -18.03
CA CYS A 272 -6.74 -27.24 -18.54
C CYS A 272 -6.41 -27.42 -20.03
N PHE A 273 -6.10 -28.64 -20.44
CA PHE A 273 -5.87 -29.01 -21.83
C PHE A 273 -7.10 -28.75 -22.70
N LEU A 274 -8.27 -29.24 -22.29
CA LEU A 274 -9.53 -29.05 -23.03
C LEU A 274 -9.94 -27.57 -23.10
N HIS A 275 -9.71 -26.81 -22.04
CA HIS A 275 -9.97 -25.36 -22.04
C HIS A 275 -9.03 -24.60 -22.97
N ALA A 276 -7.74 -24.94 -22.97
CA ALA A 276 -6.74 -24.37 -23.86
C ALA A 276 -7.06 -24.69 -25.34
N LEU A 277 -7.48 -25.93 -25.63
CA LEU A 277 -7.89 -26.34 -26.97
C LEU A 277 -9.10 -25.56 -27.48
N LYS A 278 -10.08 -25.31 -26.60
CA LYS A 278 -11.35 -24.66 -26.96
C LYS A 278 -11.24 -23.15 -27.15
N CYS A 279 -10.39 -22.47 -26.37
CA CYS A 279 -10.38 -21.01 -26.30
C CYS A 279 -9.18 -20.35 -26.99
N ARG A 280 -8.07 -21.08 -27.18
CA ARG A 280 -6.78 -20.46 -27.53
C ARG A 280 -6.16 -20.98 -28.83
N LEU A 281 -6.52 -22.19 -29.28
CA LEU A 281 -5.92 -22.80 -30.47
C LEU A 281 -6.86 -22.68 -31.68
N LYS A 282 -6.33 -22.21 -32.81
CA LYS A 282 -7.04 -22.23 -34.11
C LYS A 282 -6.63 -23.50 -34.87
N LYS A 283 -7.51 -24.03 -35.74
CA LYS A 283 -7.25 -25.28 -36.50
C LYS A 283 -5.98 -25.25 -37.36
N ALA A 284 -5.45 -24.06 -37.67
CA ALA A 284 -4.22 -23.87 -38.44
C ALA A 284 -2.93 -24.15 -37.64
N ASP A 285 -3.02 -24.21 -36.31
CA ASP A 285 -1.88 -24.36 -35.42
C ASP A 285 -1.63 -25.84 -35.07
N LEU A 286 -2.12 -26.81 -35.84
CA LEU A 286 -1.89 -28.24 -35.60
C LEU A 286 -1.09 -28.84 -36.76
N PRO A 287 -0.07 -29.70 -36.50
CA PRO A 287 0.29 -30.30 -35.21
C PRO A 287 1.34 -29.49 -34.41
N LEU A 288 1.16 -29.42 -33.08
CA LEU A 288 2.08 -28.80 -32.13
C LEU A 288 2.77 -29.83 -31.23
N LEU A 289 3.98 -29.52 -30.80
CA LEU A 289 4.75 -30.30 -29.83
C LEU A 289 4.16 -30.13 -28.43
N THR A 290 4.02 -31.23 -27.68
CA THR A 290 3.39 -31.26 -26.34
C THR A 290 4.06 -30.33 -25.34
N SER A 291 5.38 -30.15 -25.42
CA SER A 291 6.12 -29.21 -24.55
C SER A 291 5.73 -27.75 -24.78
N THR A 292 5.50 -27.36 -26.04
CA THR A 292 5.06 -26.00 -26.41
C THR A 292 3.63 -25.75 -25.95
N LEU A 293 2.77 -26.77 -26.04
CA LEU A 293 1.39 -26.69 -25.54
C LEU A 293 1.35 -26.50 -24.02
N LEU A 294 2.13 -27.30 -23.29
CA LEU A 294 2.18 -27.30 -21.83
C LEU A 294 2.71 -25.95 -21.30
N GLY A 295 3.84 -25.49 -21.86
CA GLY A 295 4.53 -24.27 -21.41
C GLY A 295 3.81 -22.97 -21.80
N SER A 296 3.28 -22.88 -23.01
CA SER A 296 2.72 -21.61 -23.51
C SER A 296 1.22 -21.46 -23.25
N HIS A 297 0.46 -22.55 -23.24
CA HIS A 297 -1.00 -22.49 -23.18
C HIS A 297 -1.59 -23.05 -21.87
N MET A 298 -0.99 -24.08 -21.28
CA MET A 298 -1.52 -24.70 -20.06
C MET A 298 -1.00 -24.05 -18.77
N PHE A 299 0.27 -23.63 -18.73
CA PHE A 299 0.86 -22.96 -17.55
C PHE A 299 0.14 -21.67 -17.12
N SER A 300 -0.43 -20.93 -18.08
CA SER A 300 -1.20 -19.70 -17.79
C SER A 300 -2.55 -19.98 -17.08
N CYS A 301 -3.10 -21.18 -17.22
CA CYS A 301 -4.33 -21.58 -16.52
C CYS A 301 -4.07 -21.96 -15.06
N TRP A 302 -2.87 -22.45 -14.74
CA TRP A 302 -2.52 -22.93 -13.40
C TRP A 302 -2.53 -21.81 -12.33
N TYR A 303 -2.10 -20.60 -12.71
CA TYR A 303 -2.17 -19.41 -11.85
C TYR A 303 -3.50 -18.62 -11.97
N GLY A 304 -4.47 -19.13 -12.73
CA GLY A 304 -5.69 -18.41 -13.09
C GLY A 304 -6.90 -18.61 -12.17
N ARG A 305 -6.84 -19.49 -11.16
CA ARG A 305 -7.97 -19.81 -10.26
C ARG A 305 -7.70 -19.40 -8.81
N ARG A 306 -7.61 -18.10 -8.58
CA ARG A 306 -8.12 -17.43 -7.36
C ARG A 306 -8.40 -15.98 -7.72
N GLY A 307 -9.69 -15.61 -7.76
CA GLY A 307 -10.15 -14.22 -7.98
C GLY A 307 -10.62 -13.94 -9.41
N VAL A 308 -11.94 -14.02 -9.60
CA VAL A 308 -12.64 -13.61 -10.82
C VAL A 308 -12.70 -12.08 -10.89
N GLY A 309 -12.34 -11.52 -12.05
CA GLY A 309 -12.70 -10.15 -12.44
C GLY A 309 -11.60 -9.09 -12.31
N GLY A 310 -10.52 -9.21 -13.08
CA GLY A 310 -9.51 -8.16 -13.20
C GLY A 310 -8.99 -8.07 -14.62
N ALA A 311 -9.10 -6.88 -15.23
CA ALA A 311 -8.41 -6.57 -16.47
C ALA A 311 -6.91 -6.80 -16.25
N ARG A 312 -6.36 -7.83 -16.91
CA ARG A 312 -4.94 -8.18 -16.82
C ARG A 312 -4.15 -7.09 -17.51
N GLY A 313 -3.43 -6.31 -16.70
CA GLY A 313 -2.49 -5.30 -17.17
C GLY A 313 -1.67 -4.69 -16.05
N LEU A 314 -2.28 -4.35 -14.90
CA LEU A 314 -1.59 -3.62 -13.82
C LEU A 314 -2.06 -3.98 -12.38
N GLY A 315 -2.90 -5.00 -12.20
CA GLY A 315 -3.44 -5.34 -10.87
C GLY A 315 -4.30 -4.22 -10.25
N LEU A 316 -4.78 -3.28 -11.07
CA LEU A 316 -5.58 -2.14 -10.64
C LEU A 316 -7.05 -2.52 -10.51
N SER A 317 -7.64 -2.26 -9.34
CA SER A 317 -9.08 -2.36 -9.14
C SER A 317 -9.70 -0.97 -9.23
N PHE A 318 -10.65 -0.81 -10.14
CA PHE A 318 -11.43 0.41 -10.31
C PHE A 318 -12.86 0.19 -9.82
N ALA A 319 -13.34 1.05 -8.93
CA ALA A 319 -14.74 1.10 -8.53
C ALA A 319 -15.34 2.45 -8.96
N LEU A 320 -16.48 2.41 -9.63
CA LEU A 320 -17.29 3.58 -9.90
C LEU A 320 -18.13 3.88 -8.67
N LEU A 321 -17.95 5.07 -8.14
CA LEU A 321 -18.53 5.52 -6.90
C LEU A 321 -19.34 6.77 -7.12
N VAL A 322 -20.15 7.07 -6.13
CA VAL A 322 -21.14 8.11 -6.21
C VAL A 322 -21.18 8.85 -4.88
N GLU A 323 -21.10 10.17 -4.92
CA GLU A 323 -21.07 11.00 -3.71
C GLU A 323 -22.42 11.70 -3.48
N THR A 324 -22.84 11.74 -2.21
CA THR A 324 -24.08 12.38 -1.75
C THR A 324 -23.89 13.89 -1.52
N ASP A 325 -24.88 14.69 -1.94
CA ASP A 325 -24.88 16.13 -1.68
C ASP A 325 -25.09 16.40 -0.18
N GLY A 326 -24.09 17.03 0.45
CA GLY A 326 -24.16 17.50 1.85
C GLY A 326 -23.46 16.63 2.90
N GLY A 327 -23.01 15.42 2.55
CA GLY A 327 -22.39 14.49 3.52
C GLY A 327 -21.05 13.87 3.10
N GLY A 328 -20.61 14.05 1.84
CA GLY A 328 -19.34 13.50 1.35
C GLY A 328 -19.23 11.97 1.39
N SER A 329 -20.34 11.28 1.65
CA SER A 329 -20.37 9.82 1.76
C SER A 329 -20.28 9.22 0.36
N ILE A 330 -19.35 8.30 0.19
CA ILE A 330 -19.01 7.64 -1.06
C ILE A 330 -19.72 6.28 -1.09
N LEU A 331 -20.50 6.03 -2.14
CA LEU A 331 -21.35 4.85 -2.28
C LEU A 331 -21.09 4.11 -3.59
N GLU A 332 -21.18 2.79 -3.57
CA GLU A 332 -21.20 1.96 -4.78
C GLU A 332 -22.59 1.93 -5.42
N GLY A 333 -22.64 1.72 -6.75
CA GLY A 333 -23.93 1.63 -7.46
C GLY A 333 -24.84 0.51 -6.94
N GLY A 334 -24.29 -0.57 -6.38
CA GLY A 334 -25.07 -1.63 -5.72
C GLY A 334 -25.70 -1.18 -4.40
N GLU A 335 -24.98 -0.37 -3.63
CA GLU A 335 -25.47 0.19 -2.37
C GLU A 335 -26.58 1.21 -2.62
N VAL A 336 -26.40 2.11 -3.59
CA VAL A 336 -27.43 3.08 -4.00
C VAL A 336 -28.72 2.36 -4.38
N ARG A 337 -28.63 1.29 -5.18
CA ARG A 337 -29.81 0.47 -5.54
C ARG A 337 -30.49 -0.11 -4.30
N THR A 338 -29.71 -0.68 -3.39
CA THR A 338 -30.23 -1.28 -2.16
C THR A 338 -30.92 -0.23 -1.28
N ILE A 339 -30.33 0.95 -1.14
CA ILE A 339 -30.88 2.07 -0.38
C ILE A 339 -32.20 2.53 -0.99
N VAL A 340 -32.25 2.79 -2.30
CA VAL A 340 -33.47 3.26 -2.98
C VAL A 340 -34.60 2.21 -2.90
N ILE A 341 -34.28 0.93 -3.08
CA ILE A 341 -35.26 -0.16 -2.95
C ILE A 341 -35.77 -0.26 -1.51
N SER A 342 -34.88 -0.18 -0.53
CA SER A 342 -35.26 -0.22 0.89
C SER A 342 -36.13 0.97 1.28
N TYR A 343 -35.85 2.16 0.74
CA TYR A 343 -36.64 3.38 0.94
C TYR A 343 -38.07 3.20 0.40
N ALA A 344 -38.21 2.82 -0.86
CA ALA A 344 -39.52 2.64 -1.47
C ALA A 344 -40.37 1.55 -0.79
N LYS A 345 -39.74 0.46 -0.30
CA LYS A 345 -40.45 -0.56 0.49
C LYS A 345 -40.85 -0.05 1.88
N LYS A 346 -39.98 0.68 2.56
CA LYS A 346 -40.23 1.22 3.91
C LYS A 346 -41.36 2.25 3.92
N HIS A 347 -41.47 3.03 2.85
CA HIS A 347 -42.50 4.06 2.68
C HIS A 347 -43.75 3.57 1.92
N ASP A 348 -43.86 2.26 1.66
CA ASP A 348 -44.97 1.62 0.94
C ASP A 348 -45.29 2.29 -0.41
N LEU A 349 -44.24 2.68 -1.13
CA LEU A 349 -44.32 3.40 -2.40
C LEU A 349 -44.46 2.46 -3.60
N VAL A 350 -44.35 1.15 -3.40
CA VAL A 350 -44.50 0.17 -4.49
C VAL A 350 -45.97 0.06 -4.88
N ASP A 351 -46.25 0.13 -6.18
CA ASP A 351 -47.63 0.05 -6.65
C ASP A 351 -48.23 -1.34 -6.42
N ALA A 352 -49.47 -1.37 -5.91
CA ALA A 352 -50.18 -2.60 -5.55
C ALA A 352 -50.57 -3.44 -6.77
N ASP A 353 -50.90 -2.77 -7.88
CA ASP A 353 -51.34 -3.42 -9.12
C ASP A 353 -50.14 -3.83 -9.98
N ASN A 354 -49.05 -3.06 -9.91
CA ASN A 354 -47.84 -3.33 -10.69
C ASN A 354 -46.56 -3.14 -9.86
N LYS A 355 -45.96 -4.24 -9.43
CA LYS A 355 -44.71 -4.26 -8.65
C LYS A 355 -43.51 -3.63 -9.36
N ASN A 356 -43.58 -3.39 -10.66
CA ASN A 356 -42.53 -2.70 -11.42
C ASN A 356 -42.59 -1.17 -11.29
N LEU A 357 -43.70 -0.62 -10.79
CA LEU A 357 -43.91 0.83 -10.65
C LEU A 357 -43.77 1.27 -9.20
N VAL A 358 -43.17 2.43 -9.02
CA VAL A 358 -43.00 3.11 -7.74
C VAL A 358 -43.71 4.46 -7.80
N LYS A 359 -44.62 4.69 -6.85
CA LYS A 359 -45.28 5.98 -6.64
C LYS A 359 -44.27 6.95 -6.03
N LEU A 360 -44.16 8.14 -6.61
CA LEU A 360 -43.21 9.13 -6.13
C LEU A 360 -43.82 9.90 -4.96
N ASP A 361 -43.09 9.94 -3.85
CA ASP A 361 -43.39 10.80 -2.71
C ASP A 361 -42.78 12.19 -2.92
N PRO A 362 -43.11 13.20 -2.10
CA PRO A 362 -42.58 14.55 -2.27
C PRO A 362 -41.04 14.61 -2.27
N ILE A 363 -40.40 13.74 -1.49
CA ILE A 363 -38.94 13.68 -1.39
C ILE A 363 -38.33 13.17 -2.71
N LEU A 364 -38.84 12.08 -3.27
CA LEU A 364 -38.40 11.59 -4.57
C LEU A 364 -38.72 12.60 -5.67
N CYS A 365 -39.93 13.18 -5.68
CA CYS A 365 -40.28 14.21 -6.65
C CYS A 365 -39.27 15.37 -6.64
N ASP A 366 -38.89 15.88 -5.48
CA ASP A 366 -37.96 17.02 -5.38
C ASP A 366 -36.52 16.67 -5.80
N CYS A 367 -36.06 15.44 -5.59
CA CYS A 367 -34.66 15.08 -5.85
C CYS A 367 -34.39 14.49 -7.25
N ILE A 368 -35.33 13.77 -7.84
CA ILE A 368 -35.11 13.05 -9.12
C ILE A 368 -35.89 13.59 -10.32
N LEU A 369 -36.98 14.34 -10.12
CA LEU A 369 -37.74 14.88 -11.23
C LEU A 369 -37.15 16.20 -11.73
N GLU A 370 -37.35 16.47 -13.02
CA GLU A 370 -37.06 17.75 -13.62
C GLU A 370 -38.22 18.73 -13.42
N LYS A 371 -37.96 20.05 -13.55
CA LYS A 371 -38.95 21.11 -13.28
C LYS A 371 -40.25 20.99 -14.09
N ASN A 372 -40.18 20.38 -15.26
CA ASN A 372 -41.32 20.14 -16.17
C ASN A 372 -42.12 18.86 -15.82
N GLU A 373 -41.58 17.98 -14.99
CA GLU A 373 -42.18 16.70 -14.62
C GLU A 373 -42.83 16.71 -13.23
N GLN A 374 -42.56 17.72 -12.41
CA GLN A 374 -42.93 17.81 -10.98
C GLN A 374 -44.43 17.56 -10.69
N HIS A 375 -45.32 17.88 -11.63
CA HIS A 375 -46.78 17.71 -11.49
C HIS A 375 -47.38 16.72 -12.50
N THR A 376 -46.53 16.11 -13.33
CA THR A 376 -46.96 15.27 -14.47
C THR A 376 -46.65 13.79 -14.20
N VAL A 377 -45.51 13.51 -13.59
CA VAL A 377 -45.03 12.13 -13.36
C VAL A 377 -45.28 11.73 -11.91
N MET A 378 -46.30 10.90 -11.70
CA MET A 378 -46.67 10.41 -10.36
C MET A 378 -46.12 9.01 -10.05
N LYS A 379 -45.71 8.27 -11.08
CA LYS A 379 -45.16 6.90 -10.96
C LYS A 379 -44.00 6.73 -11.93
N LEU A 380 -42.95 6.03 -11.51
CA LEU A 380 -41.82 5.64 -12.36
C LEU A 380 -41.54 4.15 -12.26
N PRO A 381 -41.07 3.49 -13.34
CA PRO A 381 -40.56 2.14 -13.25
C PRO A 381 -39.22 2.11 -12.51
N TRP A 382 -38.89 0.98 -11.89
CA TRP A 382 -37.65 0.81 -11.12
C TRP A 382 -36.38 1.21 -11.88
N ASP A 383 -36.28 0.81 -13.14
CA ASP A 383 -35.10 1.09 -13.97
C ASP A 383 -34.87 2.61 -14.15
N SER A 384 -35.95 3.36 -14.42
CA SER A 384 -35.89 4.82 -14.55
C SER A 384 -35.66 5.51 -13.22
N LEU A 385 -36.28 5.04 -12.14
CA LEU A 385 -36.05 5.57 -10.79
C LEU A 385 -34.58 5.43 -10.39
N LEU A 386 -34.00 4.23 -10.55
CA LEU A 386 -32.62 3.95 -10.20
C LEU A 386 -31.63 4.72 -11.09
N SER A 387 -31.88 4.79 -12.39
CA SER A 387 -31.02 5.54 -13.32
C SER A 387 -31.01 7.03 -13.00
N ARG A 388 -32.19 7.64 -12.74
CA ARG A 388 -32.30 9.05 -12.34
C ARG A 388 -31.63 9.32 -10.99
N CYS A 389 -31.78 8.41 -10.02
CA CYS A 389 -31.07 8.54 -8.73
C CYS A 389 -29.55 8.54 -8.94
N LEU A 390 -29.02 7.64 -9.77
CA LEU A 390 -27.58 7.57 -10.05
C LEU A 390 -27.06 8.79 -10.81
N GLU A 391 -27.86 9.35 -11.73
CA GLU A 391 -27.50 10.54 -12.51
C GLU A 391 -27.50 11.84 -11.68
N LYS A 392 -28.37 11.94 -10.66
CA LYS A 392 -28.45 13.11 -9.78
C LYS A 392 -27.30 13.19 -8.79
N LEU A 393 -26.63 12.07 -8.53
CA LEU A 393 -25.52 12.02 -7.60
C LEU A 393 -24.20 12.39 -8.29
N GLN A 394 -23.22 12.85 -7.51
CA GLN A 394 -21.95 13.30 -8.07
C GLN A 394 -21.06 12.10 -8.46
N PRO A 395 -20.52 12.06 -9.69
CA PRO A 395 -19.66 10.96 -10.12
C PRO A 395 -18.33 10.99 -9.36
N ALA A 396 -17.87 9.82 -8.92
CA ALA A 396 -16.57 9.59 -8.31
C ALA A 396 -16.00 8.24 -8.76
N TYR A 397 -14.72 8.02 -8.51
CA TYR A 397 -14.09 6.73 -8.73
C TYR A 397 -13.03 6.46 -7.67
N GLN A 398 -12.83 5.19 -7.37
CA GLN A 398 -11.75 4.70 -6.52
C GLN A 398 -10.79 3.87 -7.34
N VAL A 399 -9.50 4.16 -7.15
CA VAL A 399 -8.40 3.40 -7.73
C VAL A 399 -7.63 2.74 -6.60
N THR A 400 -7.55 1.41 -6.64
CA THR A 400 -6.75 0.64 -5.69
C THR A 400 -5.53 0.08 -6.39
N PHE A 401 -4.35 0.49 -5.91
CA PHE A 401 -3.06 -0.03 -6.36
C PHE A 401 -2.63 -1.19 -5.47
N PRO A 402 -2.05 -2.27 -6.01
CA PRO A 402 -1.51 -3.35 -5.21
C PRO A 402 -0.55 -2.83 -4.14
N GLY A 403 -0.83 -3.10 -2.86
CA GLY A 403 -0.01 -2.68 -1.74
C GLY A 403 -0.18 -1.22 -1.28
N GLN A 404 -1.17 -0.48 -1.80
CA GLN A 404 -1.49 0.89 -1.34
C GLN A 404 -2.95 0.99 -0.91
N GLU A 405 -3.25 1.98 -0.06
CA GLU A 405 -4.62 2.30 0.31
C GLU A 405 -5.42 2.83 -0.88
N PRO A 406 -6.74 2.58 -0.94
CA PRO A 406 -7.57 3.04 -2.05
C PRO A 406 -7.62 4.56 -2.15
N ILE A 407 -7.42 5.08 -3.35
CA ILE A 407 -7.45 6.53 -3.63
C ILE A 407 -8.79 6.88 -4.28
N VAL A 408 -9.59 7.69 -3.60
CA VAL A 408 -10.87 8.19 -4.13
C VAL A 408 -10.67 9.55 -4.80
N LYS A 409 -11.20 9.69 -6.02
CA LYS A 409 -11.18 10.93 -6.79
C LYS A 409 -12.59 11.28 -7.26
N LYS A 410 -12.91 12.58 -7.20
CA LYS A 410 -14.18 13.13 -7.69
C LYS A 410 -14.14 13.29 -9.21
N GLY A 411 -15.31 13.21 -9.83
CA GLY A 411 -15.51 13.31 -11.27
C GLY A 411 -15.45 11.96 -11.99
N LYS A 412 -15.47 12.03 -13.31
CA LYS A 412 -15.28 10.85 -14.17
C LYS A 412 -13.79 10.53 -14.27
N ILE A 413 -13.44 9.26 -14.40
CA ILE A 413 -12.06 8.87 -14.68
C ILE A 413 -11.60 9.50 -16.00
N CYS A 414 -10.49 10.23 -15.96
CA CYS A 414 -9.91 10.84 -17.15
C CYS A 414 -9.08 9.79 -17.88
N PRO A 415 -9.40 9.45 -19.15
CA PRO A 415 -8.60 8.51 -19.91
C PRO A 415 -7.18 9.05 -20.16
N ILE A 416 -6.23 8.13 -20.38
CA ILE A 416 -4.89 8.49 -20.86
C ILE A 416 -5.07 9.16 -22.22
N ASP A 417 -4.69 10.44 -22.29
CA ASP A 417 -4.83 11.24 -23.50
C ASP A 417 -3.53 11.20 -24.30
N ILE A 418 -3.60 10.70 -25.54
CA ILE A 418 -2.47 10.57 -26.45
C ILE A 418 -2.72 11.49 -27.65
N THR A 419 -1.91 12.54 -27.76
CA THR A 419 -2.04 13.54 -28.82
C THR A 419 -0.77 13.60 -29.67
N LEU A 420 -0.93 13.82 -30.98
CA LEU A 420 0.17 14.06 -31.90
C LEU A 420 0.24 15.57 -32.21
N ALA A 421 1.32 16.21 -31.78
CA ALA A 421 1.58 17.60 -32.09
C ALA A 421 2.66 17.71 -33.18
N GLN A 422 2.47 18.62 -34.13
CA GLN A 422 3.51 18.99 -35.08
C GLN A 422 4.29 20.19 -34.51
N ARG A 423 5.60 20.05 -34.32
CA ARG A 423 6.49 21.11 -33.82
C ARG A 423 7.61 21.35 -34.81
N ALA A 424 7.79 22.58 -35.26
CA ALA A 424 8.73 22.96 -36.32
C ALA A 424 8.48 22.21 -37.66
N SER A 425 9.30 22.50 -38.69
CA SER A 425 9.14 21.93 -40.03
C SER A 425 9.12 20.40 -40.01
N ASN A 426 7.95 19.82 -40.30
CA ASN A 426 7.62 18.39 -40.41
C ASN A 426 7.97 17.45 -39.23
N LYS A 427 8.43 17.95 -38.08
CA LYS A 427 8.69 17.09 -36.92
C LYS A 427 7.40 16.87 -36.13
N LYS A 428 7.05 15.60 -35.93
CA LYS A 428 5.93 15.18 -35.08
C LYS A 428 6.45 14.85 -33.68
N VAL A 429 5.63 15.09 -32.67
CA VAL A 429 5.89 14.78 -31.26
C VAL A 429 4.63 14.12 -30.71
N THR A 430 4.80 12.96 -30.09
CA THR A 430 3.72 12.26 -29.39
C THR A 430 3.68 12.75 -27.94
N MET A 431 2.52 13.19 -27.48
CA MET A 431 2.30 13.73 -26.14
C MET A 431 1.33 12.84 -25.39
N VAL A 432 1.67 12.46 -24.16
CA VAL A 432 0.87 11.57 -23.31
C VAL A 432 0.55 12.26 -22.00
N ARG A 433 -0.72 12.26 -21.62
CA ARG A 433 -1.26 12.94 -20.43
C ARG A 433 -2.10 11.98 -19.58
N ASN A 434 -2.41 12.41 -18.36
CA ASN A 434 -3.24 11.68 -17.38
C ASN A 434 -2.67 10.32 -16.93
N LEU A 435 -1.37 10.07 -17.07
CA LEU A 435 -0.72 8.84 -16.60
C LEU A 435 -0.88 8.65 -15.07
N GLU A 436 -0.78 9.75 -14.33
CA GLU A 436 -0.90 9.79 -12.86
C GLU A 436 -2.31 9.40 -12.37
N ALA A 437 -3.34 9.52 -13.21
CA ALA A 437 -4.70 9.06 -12.86
C ALA A 437 -4.77 7.53 -12.72
N TYR A 438 -3.86 6.84 -13.40
CA TYR A 438 -3.70 5.38 -13.39
C TYR A 438 -2.48 4.95 -12.55
N GLY A 439 -1.94 5.85 -11.71
CA GLY A 439 -0.77 5.62 -10.86
C GLY A 439 0.50 5.23 -11.61
N LEU A 440 0.57 5.56 -12.90
CA LEU A 440 1.77 5.38 -13.70
C LEU A 440 2.68 6.59 -13.47
N ASP A 441 3.89 6.34 -12.99
CA ASP A 441 4.92 7.38 -12.85
C ASP A 441 5.36 7.89 -14.25
N PRO A 442 5.18 9.18 -14.57
CA PRO A 442 5.58 9.74 -15.86
C PRO A 442 7.06 9.56 -16.20
N TYR A 443 7.95 9.57 -15.19
CA TYR A 443 9.39 9.40 -15.41
C TYR A 443 9.73 7.95 -15.78
N SER A 444 9.19 6.98 -15.04
CA SER A 444 9.32 5.56 -15.35
C SER A 444 8.78 5.23 -16.74
N VAL A 445 7.60 5.73 -17.10
CA VAL A 445 7.01 5.56 -18.44
C VAL A 445 7.89 6.20 -19.52
N ALA A 446 8.43 7.39 -19.28
CA ALA A 446 9.33 8.06 -20.21
C ALA A 446 10.62 7.26 -20.47
N ALA A 447 11.20 6.63 -19.44
CA ALA A 447 12.40 5.79 -19.57
C ALA A 447 12.11 4.51 -20.38
N ILE A 448 11.00 3.83 -20.11
CA ILE A 448 10.59 2.64 -20.88
C ILE A 448 10.35 3.00 -22.35
N LEU A 449 9.65 4.10 -22.61
CA LEU A 449 9.40 4.57 -23.98
C LEU A 449 10.67 5.04 -24.69
N GLN A 450 11.64 5.62 -23.96
CA GLN A 450 12.93 5.99 -24.54
C GLN A 450 13.64 4.78 -25.12
N GLN A 451 13.68 3.69 -24.34
CA GLN A 451 14.29 2.42 -24.75
C GLN A 451 13.49 1.74 -25.88
N ARG A 452 12.16 1.71 -25.78
CA ARG A 452 11.31 1.00 -26.73
C ARG A 452 11.19 1.71 -28.08
N CYS A 453 11.11 3.04 -28.07
CA CYS A 453 10.97 3.86 -29.27
C CYS A 453 12.31 4.27 -29.88
N GLN A 454 13.42 4.04 -29.19
CA GLN A 454 14.77 4.52 -29.57
C GLN A 454 14.76 6.01 -29.94
N ALA A 455 14.01 6.80 -29.17
CA ALA A 455 13.74 8.20 -29.43
C ALA A 455 13.85 9.01 -28.14
N SER A 456 14.17 10.30 -28.26
CA SER A 456 14.22 11.20 -27.10
C SER A 456 12.85 11.34 -26.46
N THR A 457 12.80 11.14 -25.14
CA THR A 457 11.62 11.37 -24.30
C THR A 457 11.91 12.48 -23.30
N THR A 458 10.92 13.31 -23.01
CA THR A 458 11.02 14.38 -22.02
C THR A 458 9.74 14.46 -21.21
N VAL A 459 9.86 14.74 -19.91
CA VAL A 459 8.72 14.98 -19.02
C VAL A 459 8.59 16.48 -18.82
N THR A 460 7.39 17.02 -19.07
CA THR A 460 7.10 18.45 -18.96
C THR A 460 5.81 18.67 -18.17
N PRO A 461 5.60 19.84 -17.55
CA PRO A 461 4.31 20.17 -16.96
C PRO A 461 3.20 20.15 -18.02
N ALA A 462 2.07 19.52 -17.69
CA ALA A 462 0.90 19.49 -18.55
C ALA A 462 0.06 20.77 -18.36
N PRO A 463 -0.57 21.27 -19.42
CA PRO A 463 -1.46 22.43 -19.31
C PRO A 463 -2.78 22.06 -18.62
N GLY A 464 -3.21 22.88 -17.66
CA GLY A 464 -4.51 22.77 -17.00
C GLY A 464 -4.41 22.50 -15.49
N ALA A 465 -3.95 21.32 -15.08
CA ALA A 465 -3.94 20.91 -13.68
C ALA A 465 -2.60 21.20 -12.98
N LYS A 466 -2.68 21.69 -11.74
CA LYS A 466 -1.51 21.96 -10.88
C LYS A 466 -0.74 20.66 -10.64
N ASP A 467 0.57 20.71 -10.87
CA ASP A 467 1.51 19.59 -10.73
C ASP A 467 1.30 18.39 -11.66
N SER A 468 0.40 18.49 -12.65
CA SER A 468 0.21 17.42 -13.64
C SER A 468 1.37 17.37 -14.63
N LEU A 469 1.84 16.16 -14.94
CA LEU A 469 2.94 15.93 -15.87
C LEU A 469 2.47 15.30 -17.18
N GLN A 470 3.16 15.64 -18.27
CA GLN A 470 2.99 15.02 -19.58
C GLN A 470 4.33 14.50 -20.11
N VAL A 471 4.28 13.33 -20.74
CA VAL A 471 5.44 12.72 -21.41
C VAL A 471 5.41 13.10 -22.88
N GLN A 472 6.51 13.61 -23.40
CA GLN A 472 6.69 13.95 -24.82
C GLN A 472 7.73 13.01 -25.43
N ILE A 473 7.38 12.36 -26.53
CA ILE A 473 8.27 11.47 -27.29
C ILE A 473 8.47 12.04 -28.69
N GLN A 474 9.72 12.11 -29.15
CA GLN A 474 10.03 12.56 -30.50
C GLN A 474 9.54 11.55 -31.55
N GLY A 475 8.86 12.05 -32.58
CA GLY A 475 8.25 11.24 -33.65
C GLY A 475 6.80 10.85 -33.37
N ASN A 476 6.24 10.05 -34.28
CA ASN A 476 4.92 9.44 -34.13
C ASN A 476 5.07 8.04 -33.53
N GLN A 477 4.78 7.89 -32.23
CA GLN A 477 5.03 6.68 -31.45
C GLN A 477 3.76 6.08 -30.85
N VAL A 478 2.59 6.43 -31.38
CA VAL A 478 1.28 5.99 -30.86
C VAL A 478 1.16 4.46 -30.81
N HIS A 479 1.70 3.77 -31.81
CA HIS A 479 1.68 2.30 -31.87
C HIS A 479 2.53 1.65 -30.76
N HIS A 480 3.72 2.20 -30.47
CA HIS A 480 4.55 1.71 -29.36
C HIS A 480 3.90 1.97 -28.00
N LEU A 481 3.19 3.10 -27.85
CA LEU A 481 2.36 3.38 -26.67
C LEU A 481 1.20 2.40 -26.53
N GLY A 482 0.51 2.09 -27.63
CA GLY A 482 -0.56 1.09 -27.64
C GLY A 482 -0.07 -0.26 -27.11
N ARG A 483 1.08 -0.73 -27.60
CA ARG A 483 1.71 -1.98 -27.10
C ARG A 483 2.23 -1.89 -25.66
N LEU A 484 2.52 -0.70 -25.15
CA LEU A 484 2.93 -0.52 -23.75
C LEU A 484 1.71 -0.59 -22.82
N LEU A 485 0.63 0.10 -23.17
CA LEU A 485 -0.56 0.24 -22.32
C LEU A 485 -1.51 -0.96 -22.42
N LEU A 486 -1.64 -1.57 -23.59
CA LEU A 486 -2.55 -2.71 -23.84
C LEU A 486 -1.86 -4.07 -23.70
N GLY A 487 -0.54 -4.09 -23.45
CA GLY A 487 0.29 -5.29 -23.54
C GLY A 487 0.58 -5.72 -24.99
N GLU A 488 1.45 -6.73 -25.15
CA GLU A 488 1.75 -7.38 -26.43
C GLU A 488 0.51 -8.16 -26.91
N HIS A 489 -0.48 -7.45 -27.48
CA HIS A 489 -1.40 -8.07 -28.41
C HIS A 489 -0.79 -7.96 -29.81
N PRO A 490 -0.36 -9.06 -30.44
CA PRO A 490 -0.04 -9.02 -31.86
C PRO A 490 -1.32 -8.69 -32.64
N PRO A 491 -1.18 -8.01 -33.80
CA PRO A 491 -2.30 -7.72 -34.69
C PRO A 491 -3.02 -8.99 -35.18
#